data_AF-A0A2H0QFS3-F1
#
_entry.id   AF-A0A2H0QFS3-F1
#
_cell.length_a   1.000
_cell.length_b   1.000
_cell.length_c   1.000
_cell.angle_alpha   90.00
_cell.angle_beta   90.00
_cell.angle_gamma   90.00
#
_symmetry.space_group_name_H-M   'P 1'
#
loop_
_entity.id
_entity.type
_entity.pdbx_description
1 polymer ?
#
loop_
_entity_poly.entity_id
_entity_poly.type
_entity_poly.pdbx_seq_one_letter_code
_entity_poly.pdbx_strand_id
1 'polypeptide(L)'
;MHLINTILVAMAVVLLCGCNNPITEPKPVLLDTELDYGPPEFRQGYEDGCKSALGAYGNSYQKTAYGLRKDPRYETDRMYNQVWKDGWSYCYMWLFVQGWQEKKSMHGTLF
;
A
#
# COMPACT_ATOMS: atom_id res chain seq x y z
N MET A 1 -30.34 -22.97 -29.19
CA MET A 1 -30.19 -21.52 -29.46
C MET A 1 -30.21 -20.67 -28.18
N HIS A 2 -31.06 -20.95 -27.18
CA HIS A 2 -31.08 -20.19 -25.92
C HIS A 2 -29.80 -20.30 -25.06
N LEU A 3 -29.14 -21.46 -25.04
CA LEU A 3 -27.89 -21.68 -24.29
C LEU A 3 -26.70 -20.82 -24.77
N ILE A 4 -26.60 -20.58 -26.08
CA ILE A 4 -25.53 -19.75 -26.66
C ILE A 4 -25.75 -18.27 -26.28
N ASN A 5 -26.99 -17.79 -26.33
CA ASN A 5 -27.32 -16.43 -25.90
C ASN A 5 -27.07 -16.22 -24.40
N THR A 6 -27.38 -17.20 -23.55
CA THR A 6 -27.09 -17.08 -22.11
C THR A 6 -25.59 -17.04 -21.82
N ILE A 7 -24.77 -17.80 -22.57
CA ILE A 7 -23.31 -17.78 -22.42
C ILE A 7 -22.73 -16.43 -22.88
N LEU A 8 -23.21 -15.90 -24.01
CA LEU A 8 -22.76 -14.60 -24.53
C LEU A 8 -23.12 -13.45 -23.58
N VAL A 9 -24.31 -13.48 -22.98
CA VAL A 9 -24.72 -12.49 -21.97
C VAL A 9 -23.88 -12.61 -20.70
N ALA A 10 -23.63 -13.83 -20.20
CA ALA A 10 -22.80 -14.04 -19.02
C ALA A 10 -21.36 -13.54 -19.23
N MET A 11 -20.79 -13.78 -20.41
CA MET A 11 -19.44 -13.33 -20.76
C MET A 11 -19.36 -11.80 -20.90
N ALA A 12 -20.40 -11.17 -21.46
CA ALA A 12 -20.51 -9.71 -21.54
C ALA A 12 -20.63 -9.05 -20.16
N VAL A 13 -21.34 -9.66 -19.21
CA VAL A 13 -21.45 -9.15 -17.82
C VAL A 13 -20.11 -9.20 -17.09
N VAL A 14 -19.33 -10.28 -17.27
CA VAL A 14 -17.98 -10.39 -16.66
C VAL A 14 -17.01 -9.34 -17.21
N LEU A 15 -17.10 -9.01 -18.51
CA LEU A 15 -16.26 -7.99 -19.14
C LEU A 15 -16.59 -6.57 -18.67
N LEU A 16 -17.85 -6.28 -18.35
CA LEU A 16 -18.28 -4.96 -17.87
C LEU A 16 -17.92 -4.71 -16.39
N CYS A 17 -17.69 -5.75 -15.59
CA CYS A 17 -17.21 -5.63 -14.21
C CYS A 17 -15.69 -5.39 -14.10
N GLY A 18 -14.95 -5.45 -15.20
CA GLY A 18 -13.48 -5.32 -15.21
C GLY A 18 -12.94 -3.89 -15.20
N CYS A 19 -13.77 -2.86 -15.36
CA CYS A 19 -13.30 -1.51 -15.67
C CYS A 19 -13.22 -0.50 -14.51
N ASN A 20 -13.38 -0.90 -13.24
CA ASN A 20 -13.35 0.06 -12.11
C ASN A 20 -12.37 -0.26 -10.98
N ASN A 21 -11.54 -1.28 -11.14
CA ASN A 21 -10.48 -1.52 -10.18
C ASN A 21 -9.14 -1.25 -10.88
N PRO A 22 -8.54 -0.06 -10.74
CA PRO A 22 -7.12 -0.11 -10.53
C PRO A 22 -6.93 -1.09 -9.38
N ILE A 23 -6.05 -2.06 -9.55
CA ILE A 23 -5.41 -2.71 -8.40
C ILE A 23 -4.64 -1.57 -7.74
N THR A 24 -5.35 -0.68 -7.04
CA THR A 24 -4.81 0.51 -6.42
C THR A 24 -3.96 -0.02 -5.28
N GLU A 25 -2.73 0.45 -5.18
CA GLU A 25 -1.87 0.04 -4.09
C GLU A 25 -2.64 0.27 -2.76
N PRO A 26 -2.78 -0.74 -1.89
CA PRO A 26 -3.61 -0.65 -0.70
C PRO A 26 -3.06 0.33 0.33
N LYS A 27 -3.40 1.61 0.16
CA LYS A 27 -3.04 2.67 1.10
C LYS A 27 -3.83 2.51 2.40
N PRO A 28 -3.18 2.63 3.58
CA PRO A 28 -3.91 2.68 4.84
C PRO A 28 -4.75 3.97 4.91
N VAL A 29 -5.97 3.87 5.46
CA VAL A 29 -6.94 4.98 5.48
C VAL A 29 -6.42 6.23 6.20
N LEU A 30 -5.57 6.05 7.21
CA LEU A 30 -5.13 7.10 8.13
C LEU A 30 -3.60 7.32 8.09
N LEU A 31 -2.92 6.80 7.07
CA LEU A 31 -1.49 7.01 6.86
C LEU A 31 -1.26 7.66 5.50
N ASP A 32 -0.63 8.83 5.50
CA ASP A 32 -0.18 9.43 4.26
C ASP A 32 1.16 8.83 3.84
N THR A 33 1.14 8.18 2.67
CA THR A 33 2.32 7.54 2.07
C THR A 33 3.04 8.46 1.10
N GLU A 34 2.48 9.63 0.80
CA GLU A 34 2.98 10.60 -0.18
C GLU A 34 3.19 11.96 0.49
N LEU A 35 4.11 12.76 -0.03
CA LEU A 35 4.36 14.12 0.46
C LEU A 35 4.23 15.12 -0.67
N ASP A 36 3.58 16.24 -0.39
CA ASP A 36 3.39 17.36 -1.32
C ASP A 36 4.45 18.46 -1.17
N TYR A 37 5.31 18.37 -0.15
CA TYR A 37 6.34 19.35 0.15
C TYR A 37 7.76 18.82 -0.03
N GLY A 38 8.72 19.75 -0.17
CA GLY A 38 10.14 19.46 -0.23
C GLY A 38 10.66 19.15 -1.65
N PRO A 39 11.99 18.99 -1.78
CA PRO A 39 12.62 18.65 -3.06
C PRO A 39 12.24 17.23 -3.53
N PRO A 40 12.35 16.93 -4.83
CA PRO A 40 11.83 15.69 -5.41
C PRO A 40 12.44 14.43 -4.79
N GLU A 41 13.73 14.43 -4.49
CA GLU A 41 14.43 13.30 -3.86
C GLU A 41 14.03 13.08 -2.39
N PHE A 42 13.61 14.15 -1.69
CA PHE A 42 13.04 14.03 -0.35
C PHE A 42 11.68 13.33 -0.41
N ARG A 43 10.79 13.81 -1.29
CA ARG A 43 9.46 13.23 -1.49
C ARG A 43 9.54 11.77 -1.90
N GLN A 44 10.39 11.48 -2.88
CA GLN A 44 10.58 10.12 -3.37
C GLN A 44 11.21 9.21 -2.31
N GLY A 45 12.18 9.71 -1.53
CA GLY A 45 12.75 8.97 -0.42
C GLY A 45 11.70 8.54 0.60
N TYR A 46 10.82 9.48 1.00
CA TYR A 46 9.75 9.19 1.95
C TYR A 46 8.74 8.18 1.38
N GLU A 47 8.26 8.40 0.15
CA GLU A 47 7.30 7.53 -0.53
C GLU A 47 7.83 6.09 -0.66
N ASP A 48 9.07 5.94 -1.14
CA ASP A 48 9.71 4.65 -1.30
C ASP A 48 9.93 3.96 0.06
N GLY A 49 10.38 4.71 1.08
CA GLY A 49 10.57 4.19 2.43
C GLY A 49 9.27 3.69 3.06
N CYS A 50 8.20 4.49 2.95
CA CYS A 50 6.89 4.16 3.51
C CYS A 50 6.26 2.95 2.81
N LYS A 51 6.29 2.90 1.47
CA LYS A 51 5.78 1.76 0.69
C LYS A 51 6.56 0.48 0.99
N SER A 52 7.85 0.61 1.23
CA SER A 52 8.69 -0.53 1.63
C SER A 52 8.31 -1.07 3.03
N ALA A 53 8.00 -0.19 3.99
CA ALA A 53 7.51 -0.61 5.30
C ALA A 53 6.14 -1.31 5.22
N LEU A 54 5.25 -0.85 4.33
CA LEU A 54 3.96 -1.50 4.06
C LEU A 54 4.15 -2.92 3.50
N GLY A 55 5.10 -3.11 2.59
CA GLY A 55 5.43 -4.44 2.06
C GLY A 55 6.00 -5.40 3.11
N ALA A 56 6.73 -4.88 4.09
CA ALA A 56 7.33 -5.69 5.16
C ALA A 56 6.35 -5.99 6.31
N TYR A 57 5.60 -4.99 6.78
CA TYR A 57 4.85 -5.02 8.04
C TYR A 57 3.36 -4.75 7.92
N GLY A 58 2.86 -4.43 6.72
CA GLY A 58 1.44 -4.23 6.49
C GLY A 58 0.62 -5.51 6.70
N ASN A 59 -0.70 -5.39 6.51
CA ASN A 59 -1.58 -6.56 6.49
C ASN A 59 -1.29 -7.47 5.28
N SER A 60 -1.89 -8.66 5.24
CA SER A 60 -1.63 -9.64 4.17
C SER A 60 -1.82 -9.08 2.77
N TYR A 61 -2.80 -8.19 2.56
CA TYR A 61 -3.04 -7.55 1.27
C TYR A 61 -1.94 -6.55 0.90
N GLN A 62 -1.48 -5.74 1.86
CA GLN A 62 -0.37 -4.81 1.68
C GLN A 62 0.94 -5.52 1.38
N LYS A 63 1.25 -6.61 2.07
CA LYS A 63 2.46 -7.40 1.81
C LYS A 63 2.49 -8.01 0.41
N THR A 64 1.33 -8.34 -0.16
CA THR A 64 1.25 -8.86 -1.53
C THR A 64 1.33 -7.77 -2.59
N ALA A 65 0.94 -6.53 -2.25
CA ALA A 65 0.89 -5.43 -3.20
C ALA A 65 2.15 -4.55 -3.17
N TYR A 66 2.83 -4.45 -2.03
CA TYR A 66 4.03 -3.64 -1.85
C TYR A 66 5.28 -4.51 -1.66
N GLY A 67 6.40 -4.02 -2.15
CA GLY A 67 7.73 -4.62 -1.93
C GLY A 67 8.75 -3.58 -1.49
N LEU A 68 9.97 -4.03 -1.23
CA LEU A 68 11.09 -3.14 -0.97
C LEU A 68 11.36 -2.27 -2.21
N ARG A 69 11.23 -0.95 -2.07
CA ARG A 69 11.44 0.04 -3.10
C ARG A 69 12.58 0.95 -2.73
N LYS A 70 13.57 1.03 -3.62
CA LYS A 70 14.67 1.97 -3.53
C LYS A 70 15.12 2.29 -4.95
N ASP A 71 15.12 3.58 -5.29
CA ASP A 71 15.47 4.01 -6.64
C ASP A 71 17.00 4.06 -6.79
N PRO A 72 17.58 3.31 -7.75
CA PRO A 72 19.02 3.27 -7.96
C PRO A 72 19.61 4.63 -8.36
N ARG A 73 18.82 5.57 -8.90
CA ARG A 73 19.28 6.93 -9.25
C ARG A 73 19.75 7.72 -8.03
N TYR A 74 19.26 7.36 -6.84
CA TYR A 74 19.58 8.03 -5.57
C TYR A 74 20.46 7.20 -4.65
N GLU A 75 21.14 6.18 -5.16
CA GLU A 75 21.98 5.27 -4.37
C GLU A 75 23.02 6.04 -3.53
N THR A 76 23.65 7.06 -4.11
CA THR A 76 24.65 7.90 -3.45
C THR A 76 24.08 9.17 -2.82
N ASP A 77 22.77 9.43 -3.00
CA ASP A 77 22.14 10.64 -2.48
C ASP A 77 21.90 10.51 -0.98
N ARG A 78 22.56 11.36 -0.19
CA ARG A 78 22.47 11.28 1.28
C ARG A 78 21.08 11.65 1.80
N MET A 79 20.40 12.61 1.17
CA MET A 79 19.10 13.07 1.61
C MET A 79 18.04 12.01 1.34
N TYR A 80 17.98 11.48 0.11
CA TYR A 80 17.09 10.38 -0.23
C TYR A 80 17.30 9.19 0.72
N ASN A 81 18.54 8.76 0.94
CA ASN A 81 18.84 7.62 1.81
C ASN A 81 18.44 7.84 3.27
N GLN A 82 18.61 9.07 3.77
CA GLN A 82 18.20 9.43 5.13
C GLN A 82 16.68 9.43 5.24
N VAL A 83 16.00 10.13 4.32
CA VAL A 83 14.54 10.29 4.32
C VAL A 83 13.84 8.97 4.05
N TRP A 84 14.45 8.08 3.26
CA TRP A 84 13.97 6.71 3.08
C TRP A 84 13.92 5.94 4.40
N LYS A 85 14.96 6.06 5.24
CA LYS A 85 14.98 5.41 6.56
C LYS A 85 13.97 6.06 7.50
N ASP A 86 13.81 7.37 7.43
CA ASP A 86 12.86 8.11 8.26
C ASP A 86 11.42 7.76 7.88
N GLY A 87 11.08 7.74 6.58
CA GLY A 87 9.79 7.32 6.05
C GLY A 87 9.48 5.86 6.35
N TRP A 88 10.45 4.95 6.21
CA TRP A 88 10.30 3.55 6.64
C TRP A 88 9.95 3.47 8.13
N SER A 89 10.74 4.13 8.98
CA SER A 89 10.58 4.09 10.44
C SER A 89 9.23 4.66 10.87
N TYR A 90 8.82 5.78 10.29
CA TYR A 90 7.54 6.42 10.56
C TYR A 90 6.36 5.50 10.22
N CYS A 91 6.33 4.99 8.98
CA CYS A 91 5.23 4.14 8.52
C CYS A 91 5.22 2.77 9.23
N TYR A 92 6.38 2.21 9.54
CA TYR A 92 6.50 1.01 10.38
C TYR A 92 5.89 1.24 11.77
N MET A 93 6.25 2.34 12.45
CA MET A 93 5.73 2.63 13.79
C MET A 93 4.22 2.85 13.76
N TRP A 94 3.71 3.50 12.72
CA TRP A 94 2.27 3.66 12.53
C TRP A 94 1.57 2.30 12.41
N LEU A 95 2.07 1.41 11.55
CA LEU A 95 1.52 0.05 11.37
C LEU A 95 1.59 -0.77 12.66
N PHE A 96 2.69 -0.66 13.40
CA PHE A 96 2.84 -1.30 14.69
C PHE A 96 1.72 -0.85 15.64
N VAL A 97 1.55 0.47 15.83
CA VAL A 97 0.52 1.02 16.71
C VAL A 97 -0.88 0.59 16.26
N GLN A 98 -1.19 0.61 14.97
CA GLN A 98 -2.49 0.14 14.47
C GLN A 98 -2.74 -1.33 14.76
N GLY A 99 -1.74 -2.20 14.51
CA GLY A 99 -1.84 -3.62 14.84
C GLY A 99 -2.05 -3.88 16.33
N TRP A 100 -1.50 -3.03 17.20
CA TRP A 100 -1.79 -3.07 18.64
C TRP A 100 -3.23 -2.69 18.98
N GLN A 101 -3.77 -1.65 18.33
CA GLN A 101 -5.17 -1.22 18.54
C GLN A 101 -6.16 -2.30 18.11
N GLU A 102 -5.95 -2.91 16.95
CA GLU A 102 -6.79 -4.00 16.44
C GLU A 102 -6.82 -5.20 17.41
N LYS A 103 -5.65 -5.61 17.92
CA LYS A 103 -5.57 -6.70 18.91
C LYS A 103 -6.29 -6.35 20.21
N LYS A 104 -6.19 -5.12 20.69
CA LYS A 104 -6.89 -4.68 21.90
C LYS A 104 -8.41 -4.64 21.70
N SER A 105 -8.88 -4.20 20.54
CA SER A 105 -10.31 -4.21 20.18
C SER A 105 -10.87 -5.64 20.14
N MET A 106 -10.13 -6.60 19.61
CA MET A 106 -10.53 -8.02 19.61
C MET A 106 -10.57 -8.65 21.01
N HIS A 107 -9.71 -8.24 21.94
CA HIS A 107 -9.74 -8.76 23.32
C HIS A 107 -10.76 -8.05 24.21
N GLY A 108 -11.18 -6.82 23.86
CA GLY A 108 -12.21 -6.08 24.59
C GLY A 108 -13.65 -6.52 24.29
N THR A 109 -13.87 -7.38 23.29
CA THR A 109 -15.18 -7.91 22.90
C THR A 109 -15.45 -9.33 23.44
N LEU A 110 -14.54 -9.88 24.23
CA LEU A 110 -14.66 -11.20 24.89
C LEU A 110 -15.13 -11.12 26.36
N PHE A 111 -15.66 -9.98 26.80
CA PHE A 111 -16.28 -9.81 28.12
C PHE A 111 -17.62 -9.09 28.01
#